data_AF-A0A813J8B9-F1
#
_entry.id   AF-A0A813J8B9-F1
#
_cell.length_a   1.000
_cell.length_b   1.000
_cell.length_c   1.000
_cell.angle_alpha   90.00
_cell.angle_beta   90.00
_cell.angle_gamma   90.00
#
_symmetry.space_group_name_H-M   'P 1'
#
loop_
_entity.id
_entity.type
_entity.pdbx_description
1 polymer ?
#
loop_
_entity_poly.entity_id
_entity_poly.type
_entity_poly.pdbx_seq_one_letter_code
_entity_poly.pdbx_strand_id
1 'polypeptide(L)'
;SVSWTPESDSLSDSAKKCILSDPIETDGLNPEKFMHAFERTIRTRPPLGQEISYETKDLPDGGVLAVAKHDGGDVGKYTVYQTFYFKKVTDEVLCHNFITDEKMAETSRVSTSHLQLHRDPIFQLEFWVDELANRRFGPLVMYLLMQLLSLMGSSAKCEMGADSLDGGGKCCISEPITDCAVTAESFLDWSRQSSIDRGFAEETDGSLKEENSSWLSSSSFTKHVYDKEKKEIRACYYGTDDSCAESSLEMTFTTKVHETPFRLEMYCIYVARRKASENEVSQISYITNEVVKSILEAEG
;
A
#
# COMPACT_ATOMS: atom_id res chain seq x y z
N SER A 1 -13.04 9.83 -22.77
CA SER A 1 -12.27 9.52 -21.56
C SER A 1 -12.90 10.23 -20.37
N VAL A 2 -12.69 9.73 -19.17
CA VAL A 2 -13.10 10.39 -17.92
C VAL A 2 -11.94 11.29 -17.48
N SER A 3 -12.24 12.56 -17.24
CA SER A 3 -11.32 13.53 -16.65
C SER A 3 -11.56 13.60 -15.15
N TRP A 4 -10.50 13.81 -14.38
CA TRP A 4 -10.53 13.77 -12.91
C TRP A 4 -9.86 15.00 -12.31
N THR A 5 -10.41 15.48 -11.19
CA THR A 5 -9.82 16.52 -10.36
C THR A 5 -9.49 15.95 -8.99
N PRO A 6 -8.20 15.80 -8.61
CA PRO A 6 -7.81 15.34 -7.29
C PRO A 6 -8.12 16.38 -6.20
N GLU A 7 -8.10 15.94 -4.94
CA GLU A 7 -8.28 16.80 -3.75
C GLU A 7 -9.54 17.70 -3.76
N SER A 8 -10.58 17.25 -4.47
CA SER A 8 -11.89 17.91 -4.57
C SER A 8 -12.72 17.63 -3.31
N ASP A 9 -13.64 18.53 -2.95
CA ASP A 9 -14.55 18.29 -1.84
C ASP A 9 -15.48 17.11 -2.18
N SER A 10 -15.55 16.16 -1.27
CA SER A 10 -16.37 14.95 -1.43
C SER A 10 -17.85 15.30 -1.45
N LEU A 11 -18.56 14.83 -2.48
CA LEU A 11 -20.01 14.97 -2.59
C LEU A 11 -20.73 14.08 -1.57
N SER A 12 -20.12 12.95 -1.22
CA SER A 12 -20.66 11.98 -0.26
C SER A 12 -20.34 12.32 1.20
N ASP A 13 -19.28 13.08 1.46
CA ASP A 13 -18.81 13.47 2.80
C ASP A 13 -18.11 14.84 2.75
N SER A 14 -18.87 15.93 2.96
CA SER A 14 -18.41 17.31 2.78
C SER A 14 -17.22 17.72 3.66
N ALA A 15 -16.83 16.90 4.65
CA ALA A 15 -15.66 17.16 5.50
C ALA A 15 -14.36 16.56 4.94
N LYS A 16 -14.41 15.84 3.81
CA LYS A 16 -13.29 15.07 3.28
C LYS A 16 -13.00 15.38 1.82
N LYS A 17 -11.79 15.01 1.40
CA LYS A 17 -11.31 15.11 0.03
C LYS A 17 -11.56 13.83 -0.76
N CYS A 18 -11.70 13.96 -2.07
CA CYS A 18 -11.88 12.89 -3.03
C CYS A 18 -11.25 13.27 -4.38
N ILE A 19 -11.23 12.30 -5.29
CA ILE A 19 -11.05 12.55 -6.71
C ILE A 19 -12.43 12.60 -7.32
N LEU A 20 -12.77 13.72 -7.96
CA LEU A 20 -14.07 13.92 -8.58
C LEU A 20 -13.91 13.97 -10.09
N SER A 21 -14.76 13.24 -10.82
CA SER A 21 -14.77 13.33 -12.27
C SER A 21 -15.48 14.60 -12.74
N ASP A 22 -15.11 15.05 -13.93
CA ASP A 22 -15.97 15.97 -14.67
C ASP A 22 -17.35 15.31 -14.92
N PRO A 23 -18.40 16.13 -15.14
CA PRO A 23 -19.67 15.67 -15.68
C PRO A 23 -19.53 14.71 -16.86
N ILE A 24 -20.19 13.56 -16.76
CA ILE A 24 -20.21 12.55 -17.82
C ILE A 24 -21.48 12.74 -18.65
N GLU A 25 -21.38 13.55 -19.71
CA GLU A 25 -22.50 13.93 -20.58
C GLU A 25 -22.66 13.03 -21.82
N THR A 26 -22.08 11.84 -21.81
CA THR A 26 -22.08 10.97 -23.00
C THR A 26 -23.45 10.32 -23.19
N ASP A 27 -24.08 10.56 -24.34
CA ASP A 27 -25.34 9.91 -24.72
C ASP A 27 -25.24 8.40 -24.58
N GLY A 28 -26.26 7.81 -23.94
CA GLY A 28 -26.30 6.37 -23.70
C GLY A 28 -25.55 5.91 -22.45
N LEU A 29 -24.67 6.72 -21.85
CA LEU A 29 -23.98 6.37 -20.61
C LEU A 29 -24.80 6.81 -19.39
N ASN A 30 -25.16 5.85 -18.54
CA ASN A 30 -25.86 6.11 -17.28
C ASN A 30 -25.25 5.26 -16.14
N PRO A 31 -25.56 5.56 -14.87
CA PRO A 31 -25.00 4.85 -13.73
C PRO A 31 -25.19 3.32 -13.80
N GLU A 32 -26.34 2.82 -14.24
CA GLU A 32 -26.60 1.38 -14.35
C GLU A 32 -25.68 0.70 -15.36
N LYS A 33 -25.58 1.28 -16.56
CA LYS A 33 -24.71 0.77 -17.62
C LYS A 33 -23.25 0.84 -17.22
N PHE A 34 -22.85 1.94 -16.58
CA PHE A 34 -21.50 2.09 -16.05
C PHE A 34 -21.20 1.02 -15.00
N MET A 35 -22.05 0.85 -13.99
CA MET A 35 -21.88 -0.16 -12.94
C MET A 35 -21.80 -1.58 -13.52
N HIS A 36 -22.67 -1.92 -14.47
CA HIS A 36 -22.65 -3.22 -15.13
C HIS A 36 -21.37 -3.44 -15.95
N ALA A 37 -20.95 -2.43 -16.73
CA ALA A 37 -19.72 -2.52 -17.52
C ALA A 37 -18.46 -2.52 -16.65
N PHE A 38 -18.47 -1.82 -15.51
CA PHE A 38 -17.40 -1.84 -14.52
C PHE A 38 -17.28 -3.22 -13.89
N GLU A 39 -18.38 -3.82 -13.42
CA GLU A 39 -18.41 -5.19 -12.92
C GLU A 39 -17.87 -6.18 -13.96
N ARG A 40 -18.34 -6.09 -15.21
CA ARG A 40 -17.83 -6.91 -16.32
C ARG A 40 -16.33 -6.73 -16.52
N THR A 41 -15.85 -5.49 -16.55
CA THR A 41 -14.43 -5.16 -16.77
C THR A 41 -13.56 -5.74 -15.66
N ILE A 42 -13.95 -5.60 -14.39
CA ILE A 42 -13.25 -6.25 -13.27
C ILE A 42 -13.17 -7.76 -13.49
N ARG A 43 -14.23 -8.41 -13.96
CA ARG A 43 -14.24 -9.87 -14.13
C ARG A 43 -13.38 -10.37 -15.30
N THR A 44 -13.26 -9.59 -16.36
CA THR A 44 -12.73 -10.08 -17.65
C THR A 44 -11.50 -9.33 -18.16
N ARG A 45 -11.02 -8.28 -17.47
CA ARG A 45 -9.87 -7.51 -17.95
C ARG A 45 -8.62 -8.39 -18.09
N PRO A 46 -7.74 -8.09 -19.06
CA PRO A 46 -6.43 -8.70 -19.10
C PRO A 46 -5.56 -8.21 -17.91
N PRO A 47 -4.42 -8.88 -17.67
CA PRO A 47 -3.38 -8.37 -16.78
C PRO A 47 -2.91 -6.97 -17.22
N LEU A 48 -2.65 -6.09 -16.26
CA LEU A 48 -2.25 -4.69 -16.47
C LEU A 48 -0.86 -4.38 -15.92
N GLY A 49 -0.11 -3.52 -16.61
CA GLY A 49 1.18 -3.02 -16.15
C GLY A 49 2.17 -4.15 -15.85
N GLN A 50 2.50 -4.33 -14.57
CA GLN A 50 3.42 -5.38 -14.08
C GLN A 50 2.72 -6.70 -13.71
N GLU A 51 1.40 -6.82 -13.94
CA GLU A 51 0.69 -8.07 -13.72
C GLU A 51 1.09 -9.13 -14.77
N ILE A 52 1.51 -10.29 -14.28
CA ILE A 52 1.78 -11.51 -15.05
C ILE A 52 0.46 -12.24 -15.35
N SER A 53 -0.44 -12.27 -14.37
CA SER A 53 -1.75 -12.91 -14.51
C SER A 53 -2.78 -12.20 -13.66
N TYR A 54 -4.04 -12.27 -14.10
CA TYR A 54 -5.19 -11.72 -13.41
C TYR A 54 -6.34 -12.71 -13.52
N GLU A 55 -6.86 -13.15 -12.39
CA GLU A 55 -7.94 -14.13 -12.30
C GLU A 55 -9.00 -13.61 -11.35
N THR A 56 -10.27 -13.91 -11.63
CA THR A 56 -11.38 -13.57 -10.73
C THR A 56 -12.19 -14.79 -10.35
N LYS A 57 -12.77 -14.78 -9.14
CA LYS A 57 -13.75 -15.77 -8.68
C LYS A 57 -14.85 -15.12 -7.86
N ASP A 58 -16.07 -15.64 -7.99
CA ASP A 58 -17.19 -15.22 -7.14
C ASP A 58 -17.00 -15.73 -5.70
N LEU A 59 -17.35 -14.88 -4.74
CA LEU A 59 -17.37 -15.21 -3.32
C LEU A 59 -18.80 -15.54 -2.86
N PRO A 60 -18.97 -16.38 -1.83
CA PRO A 60 -20.29 -16.76 -1.33
C PRO A 60 -21.14 -15.59 -0.80
N ASP A 61 -20.52 -14.49 -0.42
CA ASP A 61 -21.16 -13.27 0.08
C ASP A 61 -21.56 -12.28 -1.04
N GLY A 62 -21.39 -12.67 -2.31
CA GLY A 62 -21.69 -11.86 -3.47
C GLY A 62 -20.55 -10.92 -3.89
N GLY A 63 -19.40 -10.95 -3.21
CA GLY A 63 -18.19 -10.27 -3.65
C GLY A 63 -17.50 -10.98 -4.82
N VAL A 64 -16.50 -10.31 -5.41
CA VAL A 64 -15.61 -10.88 -6.42
C VAL A 64 -14.18 -10.81 -5.91
N LEU A 65 -13.51 -11.94 -5.74
CA LEU A 65 -12.07 -11.97 -5.47
C LEU A 65 -11.31 -11.87 -6.78
N ALA A 66 -10.51 -10.81 -6.92
CA ALA A 66 -9.47 -10.68 -7.92
C ALA A 66 -8.10 -11.10 -7.34
N VAL A 67 -7.41 -11.97 -8.07
CA VAL A 67 -6.07 -12.46 -7.73
C VAL A 67 -5.12 -12.03 -8.85
N ALA A 68 -4.22 -11.11 -8.55
CA ALA A 68 -3.25 -10.58 -9.50
C ALA A 68 -1.85 -11.05 -9.13
N LYS A 69 -1.13 -11.69 -10.05
CA LYS A 69 0.29 -12.02 -9.88
C LYS A 69 1.12 -10.93 -10.53
N HIS A 70 2.12 -10.41 -9.85
CA HIS A 70 2.98 -9.33 -10.31
C HIS A 70 4.43 -9.78 -10.46
N ASP A 71 5.13 -9.16 -11.41
CA ASP A 71 6.59 -9.16 -11.46
C ASP A 71 7.12 -7.90 -10.76
N GLY A 72 7.70 -8.06 -9.57
CA GLY A 72 8.28 -6.96 -8.81
C GLY A 72 9.72 -6.64 -9.18
N GLY A 73 10.29 -7.26 -10.20
CA GLY A 73 11.72 -7.11 -10.52
C GLY A 73 12.58 -7.66 -9.39
N ASP A 74 13.37 -6.80 -8.73
CA ASP A 74 14.31 -7.19 -7.69
C ASP A 74 13.63 -7.75 -6.42
N VAL A 75 12.37 -7.39 -6.15
CA VAL A 75 11.60 -7.97 -5.04
C VAL A 75 10.98 -9.34 -5.38
N GLY A 76 11.15 -9.80 -6.62
CA GLY A 76 10.63 -11.08 -7.12
C GLY A 76 9.14 -11.06 -7.46
N LYS A 77 8.58 -12.24 -7.68
CA LYS A 77 7.16 -12.42 -8.02
C LYS A 77 6.30 -12.47 -6.76
N TYR A 78 5.12 -11.87 -6.83
CA TYR A 78 4.17 -11.88 -5.71
C TYR A 78 2.73 -11.87 -6.18
N THR A 79 1.81 -12.22 -5.28
CA THR A 79 0.37 -12.26 -5.57
C THR A 79 -0.34 -11.25 -4.69
N VAL A 80 -1.24 -10.46 -5.29
CA VAL A 80 -2.10 -9.51 -4.61
C VAL A 80 -3.54 -10.02 -4.63
N TYR A 81 -4.21 -9.91 -3.49
CA TYR A 81 -5.60 -10.32 -3.29
C TYR A 81 -6.48 -9.09 -3.05
N GLN A 82 -7.52 -8.92 -3.88
CA GLN A 82 -8.48 -7.83 -3.78
C GLN A 82 -9.91 -8.33 -3.86
N THR A 83 -10.81 -7.86 -3.00
CA THR A 83 -12.24 -8.19 -3.10
C THR A 83 -13.05 -6.99 -3.53
N PHE A 84 -13.88 -7.15 -4.56
CA PHE A 84 -14.78 -6.14 -5.07
C PHE A 84 -16.22 -6.43 -4.63
N TYR A 85 -16.93 -5.40 -4.17
CA TYR A 85 -18.36 -5.46 -3.84
C TYR A 85 -19.10 -4.38 -4.61
N PHE A 86 -20.09 -4.79 -5.41
CA PHE A 86 -20.91 -3.90 -6.24
C PHE A 86 -22.23 -3.60 -5.54
N LYS A 87 -22.28 -2.53 -4.74
CA LYS A 87 -23.47 -2.14 -3.98
C LYS A 87 -24.42 -1.34 -4.85
N LYS A 88 -25.18 -2.04 -5.69
CA LYS A 88 -26.12 -1.45 -6.66
C LYS A 88 -27.21 -0.56 -6.03
N VAL A 89 -27.56 -0.77 -4.76
CA VAL A 89 -28.56 0.05 -4.04
C VAL A 89 -28.02 1.42 -3.67
N THR A 90 -26.72 1.51 -3.35
CA THR A 90 -26.07 2.75 -2.94
C THR A 90 -25.17 3.30 -4.03
N ASP A 91 -25.20 2.72 -5.23
CA ASP A 91 -24.36 3.11 -6.38
C ASP A 91 -22.86 3.18 -6.05
N GLU A 92 -22.38 2.26 -5.21
CA GLU A 92 -21.01 2.22 -4.72
C GLU A 92 -20.30 0.93 -5.15
N VAL A 93 -19.04 1.05 -5.56
CA VAL A 93 -18.11 -0.09 -5.66
C VAL A 93 -17.09 0.03 -4.54
N LEU A 94 -16.97 -1.03 -3.73
CA LEU A 94 -15.88 -1.17 -2.76
C LEU A 94 -14.82 -2.11 -3.30
N CYS A 95 -13.55 -1.77 -3.12
CA CYS A 95 -12.43 -2.68 -3.32
C CYS A 95 -11.60 -2.76 -2.04
N HIS A 96 -11.59 -3.92 -1.39
CA HIS A 96 -10.69 -4.17 -0.26
C HIS A 96 -9.37 -4.76 -0.77
N ASN A 97 -8.26 -4.18 -0.35
CA ASN A 97 -6.93 -4.67 -0.69
C ASN A 97 -6.32 -5.43 0.50
N PHE A 98 -5.97 -6.70 0.31
CA PHE A 98 -5.36 -7.58 1.31
C PHE A 98 -3.90 -7.88 1.01
N ILE A 99 -3.28 -7.15 0.08
CA ILE A 99 -1.88 -7.33 -0.32
C ILE A 99 -1.59 -8.81 -0.61
N THR A 100 -0.58 -9.40 0.03
CA THR A 100 -0.18 -10.80 -0.15
C THR A 100 -0.89 -11.79 0.78
N ASP A 101 -1.91 -11.37 1.53
CA ASP A 101 -2.67 -12.27 2.40
C ASP A 101 -3.76 -13.04 1.64
N GLU A 102 -3.46 -14.29 1.29
CA GLU A 102 -4.42 -15.20 0.63
C GLU A 102 -5.67 -15.46 1.47
N LYS A 103 -5.56 -15.40 2.80
CA LYS A 103 -6.71 -15.65 3.69
C LYS A 103 -7.63 -14.45 3.78
N MET A 104 -7.21 -13.29 3.26
CA MET A 104 -7.96 -12.03 3.28
C MET A 104 -8.50 -11.73 4.68
N ALA A 105 -7.66 -11.89 5.70
CA ALA A 105 -8.05 -11.59 7.06
C ALA A 105 -8.34 -10.09 7.18
N GLU A 106 -9.39 -9.72 7.92
CA GLU A 106 -9.76 -8.31 8.10
C GLU A 106 -8.60 -7.47 8.69
N THR A 107 -7.80 -8.08 9.58
CA THR A 107 -6.59 -7.47 10.15
C THR A 107 -5.46 -7.23 9.15
N SER A 108 -5.56 -7.82 7.96
CA SER A 108 -4.59 -7.70 6.86
C SER A 108 -5.11 -6.84 5.72
N ARG A 109 -6.35 -6.31 5.82
CA ARG A 109 -6.87 -5.30 4.89
C ARG A 109 -6.06 -4.02 5.05
N VAL A 110 -5.38 -3.56 4.00
CA VAL A 110 -4.52 -2.37 4.08
C VAL A 110 -5.19 -1.12 3.56
N SER A 111 -6.19 -1.28 2.69
CA SER A 111 -6.95 -0.14 2.17
C SER A 111 -8.33 -0.59 1.71
N THR A 112 -9.23 0.38 1.65
CA THR A 112 -10.49 0.26 0.92
C THR A 112 -10.58 1.37 -0.11
N SER A 113 -10.68 1.02 -1.38
CA SER A 113 -11.00 1.97 -2.43
C SER A 113 -12.51 2.06 -2.61
N HIS A 114 -13.01 3.27 -2.75
CA HIS A 114 -14.42 3.56 -2.96
C HIS A 114 -14.59 4.23 -4.31
N LEU A 115 -15.52 3.74 -5.12
CA LEU A 115 -16.02 4.42 -6.31
C LEU A 115 -17.52 4.63 -6.16
N GLN A 116 -17.92 5.86 -5.91
CA GLN A 116 -19.31 6.27 -5.77
C GLN A 116 -19.79 6.90 -7.08
N LEU A 117 -20.94 6.46 -7.57
CA LEU A 117 -21.62 7.05 -8.72
C LEU A 117 -22.67 8.04 -8.21
N HIS A 118 -22.66 9.25 -8.74
CA HIS A 118 -23.61 10.32 -8.43
C HIS A 118 -24.59 10.49 -9.59
N ARG A 119 -25.89 10.50 -9.30
CA ARG A 119 -26.94 10.49 -10.35
C ARG A 119 -27.54 11.86 -10.66
N ASP A 120 -27.58 12.74 -9.67
CA ASP A 120 -28.34 14.00 -9.66
C ASP A 120 -27.43 15.13 -9.16
N PRO A 121 -27.35 16.29 -9.83
CA PRO A 121 -28.04 16.66 -11.08
C PRO A 121 -27.38 16.14 -12.36
N ILE A 122 -26.14 15.66 -12.26
CA ILE A 122 -25.36 15.21 -13.42
C ILE A 122 -24.62 13.93 -13.05
N PHE A 123 -24.50 12.98 -13.99
CA PHE A 123 -23.74 11.76 -13.76
C PHE A 123 -22.25 12.08 -13.55
N GLN A 124 -21.75 11.76 -12.37
CA GLN A 124 -20.34 11.94 -12.00
C GLN A 124 -19.84 10.73 -11.21
N LEU A 125 -18.52 10.58 -11.18
CA LEU A 125 -17.83 9.58 -10.39
C LEU A 125 -17.03 10.28 -9.30
N GLU A 126 -17.12 9.75 -8.09
CA GLU A 126 -16.29 10.14 -6.96
C GLU A 126 -15.45 8.93 -6.54
N PHE A 127 -14.15 9.12 -6.38
CA PHE A 127 -13.23 8.07 -5.99
C PHE A 127 -12.32 8.51 -4.84
N TRP A 128 -12.09 7.61 -3.88
CA TRP A 128 -11.06 7.81 -2.86
C TRP A 128 -10.54 6.47 -2.35
N VAL A 129 -9.40 6.51 -1.66
CA VAL A 129 -8.85 5.34 -0.98
C VAL A 129 -8.72 5.64 0.51
N ASP A 130 -9.43 4.88 1.34
CA ASP A 130 -9.22 4.90 2.79
C ASP A 130 -8.07 3.93 3.13
N GLU A 131 -6.91 4.51 3.44
CA GLU A 131 -5.70 3.83 3.90
C GLU A 131 -5.87 3.41 5.36
N LEU A 132 -5.55 2.17 5.70
CA LEU A 132 -5.75 1.61 7.04
C LEU A 132 -4.40 1.42 7.75
N ALA A 133 -4.37 1.72 9.05
CA ALA A 133 -3.19 1.55 9.91
C ALA A 133 -2.95 0.08 10.32
N ASN A 134 -3.12 -0.85 9.39
CA ASN A 134 -2.84 -2.27 9.59
C ASN A 134 -1.39 -2.59 9.20
N ARG A 135 -0.80 -3.59 9.86
CA ARG A 135 0.55 -4.05 9.51
C ARG A 135 0.56 -4.61 8.09
N ARG A 136 1.48 -4.08 7.29
CA ARG A 136 1.79 -4.59 5.97
C ARG A 136 3.03 -5.47 6.05
N PHE A 137 2.92 -6.60 5.38
CA PHE A 137 3.99 -7.55 5.14
C PHE A 137 3.94 -7.90 3.66
N GLY A 138 5.10 -8.04 3.02
CA GLY A 138 5.12 -8.20 1.59
C GLY A 138 6.55 -8.31 1.06
N PRO A 139 6.69 -8.51 -0.25
CA PRO A 139 7.98 -8.74 -0.89
C PRO A 139 8.97 -7.60 -0.64
N LEU A 140 8.49 -6.35 -0.64
CA LEU A 140 9.34 -5.19 -0.32
C LEU A 140 9.87 -5.24 1.12
N VAL A 141 9.01 -5.52 2.10
CA VAL A 141 9.42 -5.62 3.51
C VAL A 141 10.39 -6.78 3.71
N MET A 142 10.10 -7.93 3.09
CA MET A 142 10.98 -9.10 3.11
C MET A 142 12.34 -8.79 2.47
N TYR A 143 12.34 -8.11 1.32
CA TYR A 143 13.55 -7.68 0.62
C TYR A 143 14.40 -6.76 1.49
N LEU A 144 13.80 -5.75 2.12
CA LEU A 144 14.51 -4.84 3.04
C LEU A 144 15.10 -5.59 4.24
N LEU A 145 14.37 -6.54 4.82
CA LEU A 145 14.89 -7.39 5.89
C LEU A 145 16.06 -8.26 5.41
N MET A 146 15.98 -8.84 4.21
CA MET A 146 17.08 -9.61 3.62
C MET A 146 18.32 -8.74 3.34
N GLN A 147 18.15 -7.51 2.87
CA GLN A 147 19.25 -6.56 2.68
C GLN A 147 19.95 -6.23 4.01
N LEU A 148 19.16 -6.03 5.07
CA LEU A 148 19.69 -5.79 6.42
C LEU A 148 20.48 -7.00 6.94
N LEU A 149 19.95 -8.22 6.79
CA LEU A 149 20.67 -9.44 7.15
C LEU A 149 21.97 -9.60 6.38
N SER A 150 21.95 -9.32 5.07
CA SER A 150 23.15 -9.35 4.23
C SER A 150 24.19 -8.31 4.68
N LEU A 151 23.75 -7.12 5.10
CA LEU A 151 24.65 -6.07 5.61
C LEU A 151 25.31 -6.48 6.94
N MET A 152 24.61 -7.25 7.77
CA MET A 152 25.17 -7.86 8.98
C MET A 152 26.13 -9.03 8.69
N GLY A 153 26.16 -9.52 7.45
CA GLY A 153 26.90 -10.72 7.05
C GLY A 153 26.18 -12.03 7.39
N SER A 154 24.87 -11.99 7.66
CA SER A 154 24.05 -13.18 7.90
C SER A 154 23.41 -13.70 6.61
N SER A 155 23.26 -15.01 6.54
CA SER A 155 22.55 -15.75 5.47
C SER A 155 21.20 -16.31 5.93
N ALA A 156 20.72 -15.91 7.12
CA ALA A 156 19.43 -16.34 7.65
C ALA A 156 18.30 -16.04 6.65
N LYS A 157 17.39 -17.00 6.48
CA LYS A 157 16.24 -16.82 5.59
C LYS A 157 15.17 -15.98 6.26
N CYS A 158 14.27 -15.44 5.44
CA CYS A 158 13.09 -14.72 5.91
C CYS A 158 11.81 -15.46 5.51
N GLU A 159 10.82 -15.41 6.39
CA GLU A 159 9.45 -15.81 6.13
C GLU A 159 8.56 -14.56 6.07
N MET A 160 7.73 -14.46 5.03
CA MET A 160 6.76 -13.39 4.84
C MET A 160 5.38 -13.85 5.28
N GLY A 161 4.63 -12.99 6.00
CA GLY A 161 3.28 -13.33 6.48
C GLY A 161 3.28 -14.23 7.72
N ALA A 162 4.40 -14.30 8.43
CA ALA A 162 4.50 -14.95 9.73
C ALA A 162 3.70 -14.14 10.77
N ASP A 163 3.22 -14.81 11.81
CA ASP A 163 2.67 -14.12 12.98
C ASP A 163 3.82 -13.48 13.79
N SER A 164 3.62 -12.24 14.22
CA SER A 164 4.56 -11.55 15.10
C SER A 164 4.76 -12.31 16.41
N LEU A 165 6.01 -12.42 16.87
CA LEU A 165 6.33 -13.22 18.06
C LEU A 165 5.77 -12.62 19.35
N ASP A 166 5.55 -11.30 19.38
CA ASP A 166 4.96 -10.59 20.52
C ASP A 166 3.48 -10.25 20.30
N GLY A 167 2.86 -10.84 19.26
CA GLY A 167 1.53 -10.48 18.80
C GLY A 167 1.49 -9.16 18.02
N GLY A 168 0.29 -8.79 17.55
CA GLY A 168 0.06 -7.56 16.79
C GLY A 168 -0.05 -7.73 15.27
N GLY A 169 -0.19 -8.96 14.78
CA GLY A 169 -0.53 -9.26 13.39
C GLY A 169 0.61 -9.90 12.62
N LYS A 170 0.56 -9.73 11.29
CA LYS A 170 1.49 -10.36 10.35
C LYS A 170 2.73 -9.50 10.09
N CYS A 171 3.86 -10.14 9.82
CA CYS A 171 5.15 -9.51 9.58
C CYS A 171 6.03 -10.32 8.61
N CYS A 172 7.21 -9.81 8.31
CA CYS A 172 8.34 -10.60 7.81
C CYS A 172 9.26 -10.92 8.99
N ILE A 173 9.74 -12.16 9.11
CA ILE A 173 10.61 -12.56 10.22
C ILE A 173 11.78 -13.40 9.73
N SER A 174 12.96 -13.24 10.31
CA SER A 174 14.11 -14.08 10.03
C SER A 174 14.03 -15.43 10.76
N GLU A 175 14.69 -16.44 10.19
CA GLU A 175 15.19 -17.60 10.93
C GLU A 175 16.15 -17.14 12.06
N PRO A 176 16.48 -18.00 13.05
CA PRO A 176 17.48 -17.69 14.06
C PRO A 176 18.81 -17.28 13.43
N ILE A 177 19.31 -16.10 13.79
CA ILE A 177 20.57 -15.55 13.30
C ILE A 177 21.70 -16.07 14.18
N THR A 178 22.62 -16.84 13.58
CA THR A 178 23.69 -17.53 14.31
C THR A 178 25.06 -17.42 13.61
N ASP A 179 25.12 -16.76 12.46
CA ASP A 179 26.22 -16.79 11.50
C ASP A 179 26.87 -15.42 11.28
N CYS A 180 26.67 -14.46 12.18
CA CYS A 180 27.30 -13.13 12.10
C CYS A 180 27.86 -12.67 13.46
N ALA A 181 28.68 -11.61 13.43
CA ALA A 181 29.27 -11.03 14.64
C ALA A 181 28.30 -10.14 15.44
N VAL A 182 27.20 -9.71 14.81
CA VAL A 182 26.17 -8.89 15.47
C VAL A 182 25.32 -9.79 16.36
N THR A 183 25.21 -9.42 17.63
CA THR A 183 24.33 -10.06 18.62
C THR A 183 23.02 -9.30 18.75
N ALA A 184 22.02 -9.90 19.39
CA ALA A 184 20.76 -9.22 19.68
C ALA A 184 20.97 -7.96 20.52
N GLU A 185 21.86 -8.02 21.51
CA GLU A 185 22.19 -6.92 22.42
C GLU A 185 22.94 -5.79 21.71
N SER A 186 23.82 -6.12 20.74
CA SER A 186 24.60 -5.13 20.00
C SER A 186 23.89 -4.58 18.75
N PHE A 187 22.78 -5.18 18.32
CA PHE A 187 22.17 -4.91 17.02
C PHE A 187 21.79 -3.43 16.83
N LEU A 188 21.13 -2.81 17.81
CA LEU A 188 20.68 -1.41 17.67
C LEU A 188 21.85 -0.43 17.58
N ASP A 189 22.90 -0.65 18.36
CA ASP A 189 24.11 0.18 18.31
C ASP A 189 24.87 -0.01 17.01
N TRP A 190 24.99 -1.26 16.54
CA TRP A 190 25.56 -1.57 15.23
C TRP A 190 24.79 -0.90 14.08
N SER A 191 23.45 -1.01 14.08
CA SER A 191 22.62 -0.42 13.03
C SER A 191 22.71 1.10 13.03
N ARG A 192 22.71 1.73 14.21
CA ARG A 192 22.90 3.18 14.33
C ARG A 192 24.23 3.61 13.74
N GLN A 193 25.32 2.94 14.12
CA GLN A 193 26.65 3.28 13.60
C GLN A 193 26.71 3.08 12.08
N SER A 194 26.12 2.00 11.55
CA SER A 194 26.04 1.76 10.12
C SER A 194 25.30 2.88 9.37
N SER A 195 24.21 3.41 9.93
CA SER A 195 23.52 4.59 9.39
C SER A 195 24.39 5.85 9.40
N ILE A 196 25.13 6.10 10.48
CA ILE A 196 26.07 7.24 10.58
C ILE A 196 27.17 7.11 9.51
N ASP A 197 27.74 5.92 9.35
CA ASP A 197 28.78 5.63 8.36
C ASP A 197 28.29 5.81 6.92
N ARG A 198 26.98 5.64 6.69
CA ARG A 198 26.29 5.93 5.42
C ARG A 198 25.94 7.41 5.21
N GLY A 199 26.27 8.27 6.19
CA GLY A 199 26.10 9.71 6.10
C GLY A 199 24.76 10.23 6.61
N PHE A 200 24.01 9.46 7.40
CA PHE A 200 22.76 9.96 7.99
C PHE A 200 23.09 11.05 9.02
N ALA A 201 22.30 12.13 9.01
CA ALA A 201 22.52 13.26 9.90
C ALA A 201 21.95 12.97 11.30
N GLU A 202 22.69 13.26 12.36
CA GLU A 202 22.20 13.12 13.73
C GLU A 202 21.37 14.35 14.14
N GLU A 203 20.17 14.11 14.65
CA GLU A 203 19.24 15.13 15.09
C GLU A 203 19.35 15.41 16.60
N THR A 204 18.83 16.54 17.05
CA THR A 204 18.91 16.98 18.46
C THR A 204 18.22 16.03 19.46
N ASP A 205 17.25 15.24 19.00
CA ASP A 205 16.55 14.23 19.79
C ASP A 205 17.24 12.86 19.78
N GLY A 206 18.42 12.76 19.15
CA GLY A 206 19.20 11.53 19.03
C GLY A 206 18.70 10.59 17.93
N SER A 207 17.68 10.94 17.15
CA SER A 207 17.34 10.19 15.93
C SER A 207 18.36 10.46 14.81
N LEU A 208 18.30 9.67 13.72
CA LEU A 208 19.09 9.91 12.52
C LEU A 208 18.17 10.25 11.33
N LYS A 209 18.50 11.30 10.59
CA LYS A 209 17.80 11.69 9.37
C LYS A 209 18.53 11.21 8.12
N GLU A 210 17.80 10.52 7.26
CA GLU A 210 18.23 10.06 5.95
C GLU A 210 17.57 10.93 4.88
N GLU A 211 18.37 11.55 4.01
CA GLU A 211 17.90 12.15 2.77
C GLU A 211 18.14 11.17 1.61
N ASN A 212 17.05 10.67 1.04
CA ASN A 212 17.06 9.88 -0.17
C ASN A 212 16.88 10.81 -1.37
N SER A 213 17.99 11.26 -1.95
CA SER A 213 18.01 12.09 -3.15
C SER A 213 18.21 11.23 -4.41
N SER A 214 17.50 11.60 -5.48
CA SER A 214 17.66 11.03 -6.82
C SER A 214 17.80 12.19 -7.81
N TRP A 215 18.64 12.04 -8.82
CA TRP A 215 18.82 13.08 -9.84
C TRP A 215 17.57 13.29 -10.73
N LEU A 216 16.60 12.37 -10.68
CA LEU A 216 15.36 12.39 -11.46
C LEU A 216 14.10 12.77 -10.67
N SER A 217 14.17 12.80 -9.34
CA SER A 217 12.99 13.03 -8.50
C SER A 217 13.32 13.89 -7.30
N SER A 218 12.29 14.47 -6.70
CA SER A 218 12.44 15.18 -5.43
C SER A 218 13.07 14.27 -4.36
N SER A 219 13.91 14.87 -3.51
CA SER A 219 14.43 14.18 -2.32
C SER A 219 13.28 13.74 -1.43
N SER A 220 13.48 12.65 -0.71
CA SER A 220 12.59 12.20 0.35
C SER A 220 13.32 11.99 1.66
N PHE A 221 12.60 12.12 2.77
CA PHE A 221 13.19 12.19 4.11
C PHE A 221 12.66 11.09 5.00
N THR A 222 13.58 10.40 5.68
CA THR A 222 13.26 9.35 6.66
C THR A 222 13.97 9.63 7.97
N LYS A 223 13.24 9.55 9.09
CA LYS A 223 13.78 9.68 10.43
C LYS A 223 13.86 8.30 11.09
N HIS A 224 15.05 7.90 11.52
CA HIS A 224 15.34 6.63 12.15
C HIS A 224 15.45 6.81 13.67
N VAL A 225 14.50 6.24 14.41
CA VAL A 225 14.43 6.29 15.88
C VAL A 225 14.83 4.92 16.44
N TYR A 226 15.84 4.92 17.32
CA TYR A 226 16.39 3.72 17.94
C TYR A 226 15.88 3.61 19.38
N ASP A 227 14.89 2.74 19.61
CA ASP A 227 14.26 2.55 20.91
C ASP A 227 14.85 1.30 21.60
N LYS A 228 15.84 1.52 22.46
CA LYS A 228 16.53 0.44 23.19
C LYS A 228 15.63 -0.28 24.19
N GLU A 229 14.64 0.41 24.75
CA GLU A 229 13.71 -0.20 25.72
C GLU A 229 12.79 -1.19 25.02
N LYS A 230 12.24 -0.80 23.86
CA LYS A 230 11.38 -1.65 23.04
C LYS A 230 12.12 -2.61 22.12
N LYS A 231 13.45 -2.47 22.04
CA LYS A 231 14.33 -3.25 21.16
C LYS A 231 13.92 -3.13 19.68
N GLU A 232 13.62 -1.91 19.24
CA GLU A 232 13.14 -1.65 17.89
C GLU A 232 13.81 -0.43 17.23
N ILE A 233 13.84 -0.46 15.90
CA ILE A 233 14.17 0.68 15.04
C ILE A 233 12.87 1.07 14.34
N ARG A 234 12.51 2.36 14.40
CA ARG A 234 11.40 2.94 13.66
C ARG A 234 11.95 3.89 12.60
N ALA A 235 11.79 3.53 11.33
CA ALA A 235 12.10 4.38 10.20
C ALA A 235 10.81 5.05 9.70
N CYS A 236 10.62 6.30 10.10
CA CYS A 236 9.46 7.13 9.82
C CYS A 236 9.68 7.92 8.52
N TYR A 237 8.88 7.66 7.49
CA TYR A 237 9.00 8.27 6.16
C TYR A 237 8.03 9.46 6.03
N TYR A 238 8.57 10.63 5.67
CA TYR A 238 7.86 11.91 5.62
C TYR A 238 7.67 12.45 4.19
N GLY A 239 7.85 11.60 3.17
CA GLY A 239 7.78 12.03 1.79
C GLY A 239 8.84 13.10 1.49
N THR A 240 8.44 14.20 0.87
CA THR A 240 9.32 15.31 0.47
C THR A 240 9.49 16.40 1.55
N ASP A 241 8.97 16.19 2.76
CA ASP A 241 9.05 17.19 3.85
C ASP A 241 10.35 17.04 4.66
N ASP A 242 11.32 17.91 4.37
CA ASP A 242 12.62 17.98 5.06
C ASP A 242 12.51 18.25 6.57
N SER A 243 11.44 18.92 6.99
CA SER A 243 11.20 19.22 8.41
C SER A 243 10.78 17.99 9.22
N CYS A 244 10.40 16.90 8.54
CA CYS A 244 9.87 15.69 9.15
C CYS A 244 8.74 15.98 10.15
N ALA A 245 7.81 16.88 9.78
CA ALA A 245 6.68 17.22 10.63
C ALA A 245 5.75 16.01 10.81
N GLU A 246 5.18 15.80 11.99
CA GLU A 246 4.31 14.64 12.22
C GLU A 246 3.11 14.61 11.27
N SER A 247 2.62 15.78 10.82
CA SER A 247 1.54 15.88 9.83
C SER A 247 1.91 15.39 8.43
N SER A 248 3.20 15.28 8.10
CA SER A 248 3.68 14.74 6.82
C SER A 248 4.10 13.28 6.91
N LEU A 249 4.02 12.64 8.08
CA LEU A 249 4.30 11.22 8.22
C LEU A 249 3.38 10.41 7.31
N GLU A 250 3.96 9.57 6.47
CA GLU A 250 3.21 8.73 5.54
C GLU A 250 3.19 7.27 5.97
N MET A 251 4.33 6.78 6.45
CA MET A 251 4.49 5.39 6.89
C MET A 251 5.64 5.22 7.87
N THR A 252 5.61 4.13 8.63
CA THR A 252 6.69 3.72 9.52
C THR A 252 7.06 2.28 9.24
N PHE A 253 8.32 2.03 8.91
CA PHE A 253 8.91 0.69 8.96
C PHE A 253 9.40 0.44 10.38
N THR A 254 9.03 -0.69 10.96
CA THR A 254 9.51 -1.12 12.27
C THR A 254 10.36 -2.36 12.09
N THR A 255 11.59 -2.34 12.61
CA THR A 255 12.45 -3.52 12.76
C THR A 255 12.56 -3.84 14.23
N LYS A 256 12.16 -5.04 14.65
CA LYS A 256 12.18 -5.47 16.04
C LYS A 256 13.20 -6.59 16.26
N VAL A 257 13.92 -6.52 17.38
CA VAL A 257 14.90 -7.51 17.80
C VAL A 257 14.27 -8.47 18.80
N HIS A 258 14.38 -9.76 18.51
CA HIS A 258 14.05 -10.84 19.43
C HIS A 258 15.34 -11.49 19.90
N GLU A 259 15.52 -11.73 21.21
CA GLU A 259 16.82 -12.17 21.77
C GLU A 259 16.98 -13.68 21.84
N THR A 260 15.92 -14.43 22.09
CA THR A 260 16.00 -15.88 22.35
C THR A 260 15.01 -16.69 21.50
N PRO A 261 15.44 -17.23 20.35
CA PRO A 261 16.75 -16.99 19.71
C PRO A 261 16.83 -15.59 19.06
N PHE A 262 18.04 -15.15 18.72
CA PHE A 262 18.25 -13.89 18.00
C PHE A 262 17.52 -13.93 16.65
N ARG A 263 16.51 -13.07 16.47
CA ARG A 263 15.78 -12.89 15.21
C ARG A 263 15.49 -11.42 14.97
N LEU A 264 15.24 -11.10 13.71
CA LEU A 264 14.71 -9.81 13.29
C LEU A 264 13.31 -9.98 12.72
N GLU A 265 12.40 -9.12 13.17
CA GLU A 265 11.06 -8.98 12.63
C GLU A 265 10.93 -7.62 11.95
N MET A 266 10.28 -7.55 10.78
CA MET A 266 10.02 -6.29 10.09
C MET A 266 8.58 -6.23 9.58
N TYR A 267 7.96 -5.07 9.74
CA TYR A 267 6.67 -4.73 9.15
C TYR A 267 6.61 -3.23 8.85
N CYS A 268 5.66 -2.79 8.03
CA CYS A 268 5.38 -1.36 7.89
C CYS A 268 3.91 -1.05 8.15
N ILE A 269 3.64 0.17 8.61
CA ILE A 269 2.29 0.69 8.85
C ILE A 269 2.20 2.04 8.15
N TYR A 270 1.13 2.23 7.38
CA TYR A 270 0.82 3.52 6.79
C TYR A 270 -0.04 4.33 7.75
N VAL A 271 0.09 5.65 7.71
CA VAL A 271 -0.81 6.53 8.46
C VAL A 271 -2.22 6.37 7.88
N ALA A 272 -3.18 6.05 8.75
CA ALA A 272 -4.57 5.94 8.35
C ALA A 272 -5.07 7.31 7.88
N ARG A 273 -5.46 7.40 6.60
CA ARG A 273 -5.95 8.63 5.99
C ARG A 273 -6.76 8.32 4.74
N ARG A 274 -7.62 9.25 4.36
CA ARG A 274 -8.21 9.24 3.02
C ARG A 274 -7.20 9.81 2.03
N LYS A 275 -6.98 9.13 0.91
CA LYS A 275 -6.14 9.55 -0.20
C LYS A 275 -6.98 9.91 -1.42
N ALA A 276 -6.61 11.02 -2.05
CA ALA A 276 -7.33 11.60 -3.17
C ALA A 276 -6.38 12.34 -4.13
N SER A 277 -5.13 11.88 -4.23
CA SER A 277 -4.05 12.56 -4.94
C SER A 277 -3.96 12.13 -6.42
N GLU A 278 -3.04 12.72 -7.18
CA GLU A 278 -2.73 12.32 -8.56
C GLU A 278 -2.34 10.84 -8.71
N ASN A 279 -1.76 10.25 -7.65
CA ASN A 279 -1.45 8.82 -7.64
C ASN A 279 -2.72 7.96 -7.69
N GLU A 280 -3.77 8.37 -6.98
CA GLU A 280 -5.06 7.69 -7.02
C GLU A 280 -5.80 7.96 -8.34
N VAL A 281 -5.63 9.16 -8.95
CA VAL A 281 -6.15 9.46 -10.29
C VAL A 281 -5.60 8.45 -11.31
N SER A 282 -4.29 8.22 -11.27
CA SER A 282 -3.62 7.27 -12.17
C SER A 282 -4.16 5.84 -12.03
N GLN A 283 -4.52 5.43 -10.80
CA GLN A 283 -5.08 4.10 -10.53
C GLN A 283 -6.49 3.93 -11.11
N ILE A 284 -7.37 4.92 -10.90
CA ILE A 284 -8.78 4.80 -11.32
C ILE A 284 -8.99 5.09 -12.80
N SER A 285 -8.20 6.03 -13.35
CA SER A 285 -8.37 6.51 -14.73
C SER A 285 -8.30 5.41 -15.78
N TYR A 286 -7.36 4.48 -15.64
CA TYR A 286 -7.22 3.39 -16.59
C TYR A 286 -8.52 2.58 -16.69
N ILE A 287 -9.02 2.12 -15.54
CA ILE A 287 -10.15 1.19 -15.50
C ILE A 287 -11.44 1.89 -15.94
N THR A 288 -11.65 3.14 -15.54
CA THR A 288 -12.86 3.88 -15.94
C THR A 288 -12.86 4.24 -17.42
N ASN A 289 -11.68 4.51 -18.00
CA ASN A 289 -11.57 4.74 -19.44
C ASN A 289 -11.89 3.48 -20.25
N GLU A 290 -11.39 2.30 -19.82
CA GLU A 290 -11.75 1.03 -20.46
C GLU A 290 -13.24 0.72 -20.32
N VAL A 291 -13.84 1.01 -19.17
CA VAL A 291 -15.29 0.85 -18.96
C VAL A 291 -16.09 1.70 -19.93
N VAL A 292 -15.81 3.01 -19.99
CA VAL A 292 -16.51 3.94 -20.89
C VAL A 292 -16.34 3.52 -22.35
N LYS A 293 -15.12 3.15 -22.75
CA LYS A 293 -14.84 2.65 -24.09
C LYS A 293 -15.68 1.41 -24.42
N SER A 294 -15.74 0.43 -23.51
CA SER A 294 -16.48 -0.82 -23.72
C SER A 294 -18.00 -0.64 -23.82
N ILE A 295 -18.55 0.46 -23.29
CA ILE A 295 -19.97 0.80 -23.42
C ILE A 295 -20.22 1.39 -24.80
N LEU A 296 -19.39 2.34 -25.21
CA LEU A 296 -19.53 3.01 -26.50
C LEU A 296 -19.36 2.06 -27.69
N GLU A 297 -18.41 1.11 -27.60
CA GLU A 297 -18.20 0.09 -28.64
C GLU A 297 -19.35 -0.92 -28.74
N ALA A 298 -20.17 -1.08 -27.69
CA ALA A 298 -21.32 -1.99 -27.72
C ALA A 298 -22.57 -1.36 -28.37
N GLU A 299 -22.57 -0.04 -28.57
CA GLU A 299 -23.72 0.72 -29.09
C GLU A 299 -23.54 1.21 -30.54
N GLY A 300 -22.31 1.13 -31.09
CA GLY A 300 -21.99 1.48 -32.48
C GLY A 300 -21.86 0.26 -33.40
#